data_AF-A0A497KSR8-F1
#
_entry.id   AF-A0A497KSR8-F1
#
_cell.length_a   1.000
_cell.length_b   1.000
_cell.length_c   1.000
_cell.angle_alpha   90.00
_cell.angle_beta   90.00
_cell.angle_gamma   90.00
#
_symmetry.space_group_name_H-M   'P 1'
#
loop_
_entity.id
_entity.type
_entity.pdbx_description
1 polymer ?
#
loop_
_entity_poly.entity_id
_entity_poly.type
_entity_poly.pdbx_seq_one_letter_code
_entity_poly.pdbx_strand_id
1 'polypeptide(L)' 'MSKQKARFYCRKCKKIVEVYECYREVKVFPEIKPEFDVVTWCCSVCNTPIIEVSEFRKQTQ' A
#
# COMPACT_ATOMS: atom_id res chain seq x y z
N MET A 1 -19.32 8.36 1.60
CA MET A 1 -18.32 7.49 0.97
C MET A 1 -17.82 6.51 2.01
N SER A 2 -18.19 5.23 1.89
CA SER A 2 -17.71 4.16 2.77
C SER A 2 -16.20 3.99 2.54
N LYS A 3 -15.36 4.39 3.50
CA LYS A 3 -13.94 4.00 3.52
C LYS A 3 -13.90 2.47 3.54
N GLN A 4 -13.70 1.83 2.40
CA GLN A 4 -13.44 0.39 2.37
C GLN A 4 -12.24 0.13 3.27
N LYS A 5 -12.45 -0.64 4.32
CA LYS A 5 -11.37 -1.03 5.23
C LYS A 5 -10.47 -1.99 4.48
N ALA A 6 -9.25 -1.56 4.18
CA ALA A 6 -8.26 -2.41 3.54
C ALA A 6 -7.85 -3.54 4.51
N ARG A 7 -7.68 -4.75 3.96
CA ARG A 7 -7.29 -5.94 4.72
C ARG A 7 -6.12 -6.62 4.03
N PHE A 8 -5.04 -6.87 4.77
CA PHE A 8 -3.85 -7.52 4.24
C PHE A 8 -3.42 -8.68 5.14
N TYR A 9 -2.67 -9.62 4.56
CA TYR A 9 -2.02 -10.66 5.33
C TYR A 9 -0.79 -10.11 6.06
N CYS A 10 -0.81 -10.13 7.38
CA CYS A 10 0.35 -9.74 8.18
C CYS A 10 1.25 -10.94 8.43
N ARG A 11 2.48 -10.92 7.91
CA ARG A 11 3.47 -12.01 8.08
C ARG A 11 3.86 -12.25 9.54
N LYS A 12 3.82 -11.22 10.39
CA LYS A 12 4.10 -11.34 11.84
C LYS A 12 2.93 -11.96 12.61
N CYS A 13 1.69 -11.56 12.32
CA CYS A 13 0.50 -12.13 12.95
C CYS A 13 0.02 -13.45 12.31
N LYS A 14 0.57 -13.81 11.15
CA LYS A 14 0.20 -14.97 10.33
C LYS A 14 -1.30 -15.07 10.00
N LYS A 15 -1.98 -13.92 9.89
CA LYS A 15 -3.42 -13.84 9.58
C LYS A 15 -3.76 -12.57 8.80
N ILE A 16 -4.93 -12.58 8.15
CA ILE A 16 -5.51 -11.39 7.52
C ILE A 16 -6.02 -10.45 8.60
N VAL A 17 -5.61 -9.19 8.54
CA VAL A 17 -5.93 -8.13 9.51
C VAL A 17 -6.44 -6.89 8.80
N GLU A 18 -7.20 -6.05 9.51
CA GLU A 18 -7.41 -4.67 9.07
C GLU A 18 -6.06 -3.92 9.10
N VAL A 19 -5.88 -3.01 8.15
CA VAL A 19 -4.70 -2.13 8.12
C VAL A 19 -5.13 -0.67 8.09
N TYR A 20 -4.19 0.20 8.43
CA TYR A 20 -4.32 1.63 8.22
C TYR A 20 -3.15 2.14 7.37
N GLU A 21 -3.38 3.23 6.65
CA GLU A 21 -2.32 3.89 5.88
C GLU A 21 -1.37 4.56 6.87
N CYS A 22 -0.11 4.13 6.87
CA CYS A 22 0.93 4.66 7.73
C CYS A 22 1.65 5.82 7.06
N TYR A 23 1.99 5.64 5.80
CA TYR A 23 2.72 6.62 5.00
C TYR A 23 2.39 6.43 3.52
N ARG A 24 2.38 7.53 2.77
CA ARG A 24 2.20 7.52 1.32
C ARG A 24 3.24 8.44 0.72
N GLU A 25 4.02 7.89 -0.20
CA GLU A 25 4.93 8.63 -1.05
C GLU A 25 4.30 8.76 -2.43
N VAL A 26 4.21 10.00 -2.91
CA VAL A 26 3.50 10.34 -4.15
C VAL A 26 4.52 10.75 -5.20
N LYS A 27 4.31 10.37 -6.47
CA LYS A 27 5.22 10.68 -7.58
C LYS A 27 6.65 10.22 -7.28
N VAL A 28 6.80 8.98 -6.81
CA VAL A 28 8.13 8.37 -6.71
C VAL A 28 8.68 8.29 -8.14
N PHE A 29 9.84 8.91 -8.34
CA PHE A 29 10.53 8.98 -9.64
C PHE A 29 11.52 7.83 -9.77
N PRO A 30 11.15 6.69 -10.38
CA PRO A 30 12.12 5.67 -10.74
C PRO A 30 13.09 6.16 -11.82
N GLU A 31 14.24 5.49 -11.93
CA GLU A 31 15.20 5.70 -13.03
C GLU A 31 14.57 5.49 -14.42
N ILE A 32 13.50 4.69 -14.49
CA ILE A 32 12.73 4.39 -15.71
C ILE A 32 11.23 4.60 -15.42
N LYS A 33 10.56 5.47 -16.19
CA LYS A 33 9.10 5.72 -16.12
C LYS A 33 8.29 4.40 -16.22
N PRO A 34 7.10 4.29 -15.59
CA PRO A 34 6.21 5.37 -15.12
C PRO A 34 6.40 5.80 -13.66
N GLU A 35 5.91 7.00 -13.32
CA GLU A 35 5.74 7.45 -11.93
C GLU A 35 4.77 6.51 -11.20
N PHE A 36 5.05 6.17 -9.95
CA PHE A 36 4.16 5.39 -9.10
C PHE A 36 4.07 5.98 -7.70
N ASP A 37 2.99 5.64 -7.00
CA ASP A 37 2.83 5.96 -5.58
C ASP A 37 3.21 4.72 -4.76
N VAL A 38 3.89 4.94 -3.64
CA VAL A 38 4.20 3.89 -2.67
C VAL A 38 3.34 4.12 -1.44
N VAL A 39 2.55 3.12 -1.07
CA VAL A 39 1.73 3.16 0.15
C VAL A 39 2.28 2.16 1.14
N THR A 40 2.68 2.66 2.31
CA THR A 40 3.02 1.83 3.45
C THR A 40 1.77 1.66 4.30
N TRP A 41 1.25 0.43 4.33
CA TRP A 41 0.19 0.04 5.24
C TRP A 41 0.78 -0.48 6.55
N CYS A 42 0.03 -0.36 7.64
CA CYS A 42 0.42 -0.93 8.92
C CYS A 42 -0.66 -1.87 9.46
N CYS A 43 -0.22 -3.01 9.97
CA CYS A 43 -1.09 -3.95 10.68
C CYS A 43 -1.70 -3.28 11.92
N SER A 44 -3.02 -3.29 12.04
CA SER A 44 -3.73 -2.69 13.20
C SER A 44 -3.46 -3.40 14.54
N VAL A 45 -2.88 -4.61 14.51
CA VAL A 45 -2.63 -5.42 15.71
C VAL A 45 -1.20 -5.28 16.21
N CYS A 46 -0.21 -5.32 15.31
CA CYS A 46 1.21 -5.37 15.68
C CYS A 46 2.05 -4.24 15.09
N ASN A 47 1.42 -3.28 14.41
CA ASN A 47 2.05 -2.11 13.79
C ASN A 47 3.20 -2.43 12.81
N THR A 48 3.28 -3.69 12.34
CA THR A 48 4.29 -4.08 11.35
C THR A 48 3.92 -3.50 9.99
N PRO A 49 4.86 -2.86 9.29
CA PRO A 49 4.61 -2.29 7.97
C PRO A 49 4.41 -3.38 6.93
N ILE A 50 3.52 -3.11 5.98
CA ILE A 50 3.16 -3.92 4.81
C ILE A 50 3.21 -2.96 3.63
N ILE A 51 4.26 -3.05 2.81
CA ILE A 51 4.45 -2.16 1.66
C ILE A 51 3.65 -2.69 0.48
N GLU A 52 2.78 -1.85 -0.08
CA GLU A 52 2.11 -2.07 -1.35
C GLU A 52 2.72 -1.12 -2.40
N VAL A 53 3.14 -1.68 -3.53
CA VAL A 53 3.60 -0.91 -4.70
C VAL A 53 2.53 -1.07 -5.77
N SER A 54 1.86 0.03 -6.13
CA SER A 54 0.83 0.04 -7.17
C SER A 54 1.45 0.56 -8.47
N GLU A 55 1.55 -0.29 -9.49
CA GLU A 55 2.05 0.13 -10.81
C GLU A 55 1.03 1.06 -11.50
N PHE A 56 1.45 2.29 -11.82
CA PHE A 56 0.63 3.24 -12.58
C PHE A 56 0.67 2.87 -14.07
N ARG A 57 -0.16 1.92 -14.50
CA ARG A 57 -0.32 1.64 -15.92
C ARG A 57 -1.07 2.80 -16.57
N LYS A 58 -0.41 3.53 -17.49
CA LYS A 58 -1.11 4.42 -18.42
C LYS A 58 -2.20 3.61 -19.12
N GLN A 59 -3.45 4.01 -18.95
CA GLN A 59 -4.51 3.60 -19.87
C GLN A 59 -4.12 4.16 -21.24
N THR A 60 -3.67 3.29 -22.13
CA THR A 60 -3.60 3.60 -23.56
C THR A 60 -5.05 3.71 -24.03
N GLN A 61 -5.52 4.95 -24.23
CA GLN A 61 -6.63 5.24 -25.13
C GLN A 61 -6.14 5.15 -26.57
#